data_AF-A0A257RZM2-F1
#
_entry.id   AF-A0A257RZM2-F1
#
_cell.length_a   1.000
_cell.length_b   1.000
_cell.length_c   1.000
_cell.angle_alpha   90.00
_cell.angle_beta   90.00
_cell.angle_gamma   90.00
#
_symmetry.space_group_name_H-M   'P 1'
#
loop_
_entity.id
_entity.type
_entity.pdbx_description
1 polymer ?
#
loop_
_entity_poly.entity_id
_entity_poly.type
_entity_poly.pdbx_seq_one_letter_code
_entity_poly.pdbx_strand_id
1 'polypeptide(L)'
;MSVSLSSNINLLFSASNVGSSSSITSLLEASYGGGAGSTVYSSQNPILALEIAQRNETKDIQAQAKTPQVQRDIAAFTKAVNSAKSTKDLLSNPAVLKVLLTANGLGSEASFPALAQKALLSNPKDPNGLANQLASTNTQWLATAQLYQFYSQGLSVIKKQSTISTLTNAYAEVLWRQSLDKQTPGLSNALY
;
A
#
# COMPACT_ATOMS: atom_id res chain seq x y z
N MET A 1 45.66 29.94 34.28
CA MET A 1 45.77 28.76 33.41
C MET A 1 46.03 27.53 34.26
N SER A 2 45.05 26.65 34.37
CA SER A 2 45.20 25.23 34.74
C SER A 2 43.96 24.59 34.08
N VAL A 3 44.01 23.46 33.39
CA VAL A 3 44.47 22.12 33.77
C VAL A 3 44.53 21.28 32.48
N SER A 4 45.37 20.23 32.43
CA SER A 4 45.00 18.87 31.99
C SER A 4 46.23 18.07 31.52
N LEU A 5 46.44 16.87 32.08
CA LEU A 5 46.09 15.59 31.45
C LEU A 5 46.69 14.39 32.22
N SER A 6 46.13 13.21 31.93
CA SER A 6 46.64 11.83 32.15
C SER A 6 46.03 11.13 33.38
N SER A 7 45.64 9.87 33.39
CA SER A 7 45.42 8.81 32.39
C SER A 7 44.75 7.63 33.12
N ASN A 8 43.94 6.88 32.38
CA ASN A 8 43.54 5.46 32.50
C ASN A 8 43.84 4.67 33.80
N ILE A 9 42.83 3.91 34.26
CA ILE A 9 42.82 2.49 34.66
C ILE A 9 41.73 2.27 35.71
N ASN A 10 40.77 1.39 35.41
CA ASN A 10 39.91 0.59 36.30
C ASN A 10 38.66 0.17 35.50
N LEU A 11 38.12 -1.05 35.53
CA LEU A 11 38.41 -2.25 36.31
C LEU A 11 37.75 -3.42 35.55
N LEU A 12 38.52 -4.50 35.41
CA LEU A 12 38.02 -5.86 35.25
C LEU A 12 37.20 -6.23 36.50
N PHE A 13 35.94 -6.65 36.35
CA PHE A 13 35.29 -7.54 37.31
C PHE A 13 34.43 -8.55 36.57
N SER A 14 34.73 -9.82 36.83
CA SER A 14 34.04 -11.01 36.33
C SER A 14 33.04 -11.49 37.39
N ALA A 15 31.86 -11.96 36.98
CA ALA A 15 31.18 -13.18 37.48
C ALA A 15 29.67 -13.20 37.15
N SER A 16 29.29 -14.15 36.28
CA SER A 16 28.10 -15.05 36.33
C SER A 16 26.71 -14.53 36.78
N ASN A 17 25.69 -14.62 35.92
CA ASN A 17 24.78 -15.79 35.77
C ASN A 17 23.45 -15.40 35.09
N VAL A 18 22.98 -16.23 34.14
CA VAL A 18 21.60 -16.37 33.60
C VAL A 18 20.94 -15.16 32.92
N GLY A 19 20.65 -15.31 31.63
CA GLY A 19 19.69 -14.46 30.91
C GLY A 19 19.90 -14.47 29.41
N SER A 20 19.09 -15.27 28.71
CA SER A 20 18.98 -15.41 27.26
C SER A 20 19.40 -14.19 26.44
N SER A 21 20.53 -14.29 25.74
CA SER A 21 21.00 -13.30 24.79
C SER A 21 21.19 -13.93 23.41
N SER A 22 20.25 -13.60 22.53
CA SER A 22 20.56 -13.05 21.21
C SER A 22 21.57 -13.81 20.36
N SER A 23 21.10 -14.80 19.62
CA SER A 23 21.78 -15.24 18.39
C SER A 23 20.80 -15.96 17.46
N ILE A 24 19.99 -15.17 16.76
CA ILE A 24 19.39 -15.59 15.48
C ILE A 24 19.43 -14.41 14.52
N THR A 25 20.66 -13.99 14.23
CA THR A 25 20.96 -13.14 13.08
C THR A 25 21.79 -13.98 12.11
N SER A 26 21.14 -14.82 11.31
CA SER A 26 21.58 -15.21 9.96
C SER A 26 20.75 -16.41 9.46
N LEU A 27 20.10 -16.22 8.31
CA LEU A 27 19.93 -17.16 7.19
C LEU A 27 18.61 -16.88 6.46
N LEU A 28 18.54 -15.78 5.69
CA LEU A 28 17.99 -15.79 4.33
C LEU A 28 18.26 -14.46 3.61
N GLU A 29 19.53 -14.20 3.29
CA GLU A 29 19.93 -13.08 2.43
C GLU A 29 20.89 -13.61 1.35
N ALA A 30 20.32 -14.27 0.34
CA ALA A 30 21.01 -14.58 -0.91
C ALA A 30 19.99 -15.00 -1.98
N SER A 31 19.39 -14.04 -2.71
CA SER A 31 18.97 -14.32 -4.09
C SER A 31 18.47 -13.11 -4.90
N TYR A 32 18.11 -11.97 -4.34
CA TYR A 32 17.72 -10.81 -5.16
C TYR A 32 18.32 -9.51 -4.62
N GLY A 33 19.25 -8.95 -5.41
CA GLY A 33 19.96 -7.72 -5.08
C GLY A 33 19.02 -6.51 -4.98
N GLY A 34 19.32 -5.65 -4.01
CA GLY A 34 18.70 -4.35 -3.84
C GLY A 34 18.73 -3.91 -2.38
N GLY A 35 19.86 -3.33 -1.95
CA GLY A 35 20.00 -2.76 -0.61
C GLY A 35 19.00 -1.62 -0.35
N ALA A 36 18.17 -1.81 0.67
CA ALA A 36 17.53 -0.78 1.49
C ALA A 36 16.98 -1.51 2.71
N GLY A 37 17.39 -1.08 3.92
CA GLY A 37 17.19 -1.80 5.18
C GLY A 37 15.86 -2.55 5.31
N SER A 38 15.95 -3.87 5.19
CA SER A 38 14.87 -4.82 5.43
C SER A 38 14.46 -4.70 6.90
N THR A 39 13.38 -3.96 7.16
CA THR A 39 12.76 -3.96 8.47
C THR A 39 12.07 -5.31 8.60
N VAL A 40 12.71 -6.23 9.31
CA VAL A 40 12.27 -7.63 9.41
C VAL A 40 10.94 -7.67 10.16
N TYR A 41 9.83 -7.84 9.43
CA TYR A 41 8.55 -8.22 10.00
C TYR A 41 8.65 -9.70 10.41
N SER A 42 9.24 -9.92 11.58
CA SER A 42 9.43 -11.27 12.11
C SER A 42 8.08 -11.92 12.38
N SER A 43 7.76 -12.97 11.62
CA SER A 43 6.57 -13.81 11.79
C SER A 43 6.45 -14.46 13.18
N GLN A 44 7.52 -14.40 13.98
CA GLN A 44 7.57 -14.96 15.33
C GLN A 44 6.90 -14.04 16.37
N ASN A 45 6.69 -12.74 16.08
CA ASN A 45 6.12 -11.78 17.02
C ASN A 45 5.17 -10.76 16.33
N PRO A 46 3.87 -11.08 16.18
CA PRO A 46 2.92 -10.21 15.47
C PRO A 46 2.72 -8.84 16.12
N ILE A 47 2.87 -8.74 17.45
CA ILE A 47 2.76 -7.47 18.18
C ILE A 47 3.91 -6.51 17.82
N LEU A 48 5.15 -7.01 17.78
CA LEU A 48 6.30 -6.21 17.40
C LEU A 48 6.22 -5.81 15.91
N ALA A 49 5.77 -6.73 15.05
CA ALA A 49 5.53 -6.45 13.64
C ALA A 49 4.49 -5.33 13.45
N LEU A 50 3.42 -5.31 14.26
CA LEU A 50 2.42 -4.23 14.26
C LEU A 50 3.00 -2.90 14.69
N GLU A 51 3.73 -2.86 15.81
CA GLU A 51 4.34 -1.63 16.32
C GLU A 51 5.31 -1.01 15.31
N ILE A 52 6.10 -1.86 14.64
CA ILE A 52 7.00 -1.44 13.57
C ILE A 52 6.22 -0.91 12.36
N ALA A 53 5.18 -1.62 11.92
CA ALA A 53 4.33 -1.21 10.80
C ALA A 53 3.70 0.15 11.06
N GLN A 54 3.13 0.37 12.26
CA GLN A 54 2.54 1.64 12.67
C GLN A 54 3.57 2.77 12.70
N ARG A 55 4.75 2.53 13.26
CA ARG A 55 5.82 3.53 13.36
C ARG A 55 6.37 3.95 12.01
N ASN A 56 6.51 3.01 11.08
CA ASN A 56 7.19 3.21 9.80
C ASN A 56 6.24 3.33 8.60
N GLU A 57 4.92 3.33 8.80
CA GLU A 57 3.90 3.28 7.73
C GLU A 57 4.22 4.21 6.57
N THR A 58 4.45 5.50 6.82
CA THR A 58 4.76 6.48 5.77
C THR A 58 6.01 6.12 4.97
N LYS A 59 7.08 5.70 5.65
CA LYS A 59 8.37 5.35 5.02
C LYS A 59 8.22 4.07 4.19
N ASP A 60 7.50 3.10 4.70
CA ASP A 60 7.36 1.79 4.06
C ASP A 60 6.41 1.86 2.86
N ILE A 61 5.34 2.66 2.93
CA ILE A 61 4.50 2.98 1.76
C ILE A 61 5.35 3.68 0.67
N GLN A 62 6.21 4.63 1.04
CA GLN A 62 7.10 5.28 0.07
C GLN A 62 8.14 4.32 -0.52
N ALA A 63 8.64 3.36 0.26
CA ALA A 63 9.52 2.30 -0.24
C ALA A 63 8.75 1.37 -1.20
N GLN A 64 7.54 0.98 -0.85
CA GLN A 64 6.65 0.18 -1.70
C GLN A 64 6.35 0.86 -3.03
N ALA A 65 6.08 2.17 -3.01
CA ALA A 65 5.88 2.98 -4.21
C ALA A 65 7.08 3.00 -5.16
N LYS A 66 8.29 2.77 -4.65
CA LYS A 66 9.54 2.72 -5.42
C LYS A 66 9.86 1.34 -5.99
N THR A 67 9.10 0.31 -5.64
CA THR A 67 9.33 -1.03 -6.20
C THR A 67 9.06 -1.02 -7.72
N PRO A 68 9.84 -1.78 -8.53
CA PRO A 68 9.71 -1.73 -9.98
C PRO A 68 8.31 -2.06 -10.50
N GLN A 69 7.61 -2.99 -9.84
CA GLN A 69 6.26 -3.36 -10.23
C GLN A 69 5.27 -2.21 -10.00
N VAL A 70 5.34 -1.55 -8.84
CA VAL A 70 4.44 -0.44 -8.50
C VAL A 70 4.70 0.76 -9.40
N GLN A 71 5.98 1.09 -9.67
CA GLN A 71 6.33 2.15 -10.61
C GLN A 71 5.79 1.90 -12.02
N ARG A 72 5.89 0.66 -12.54
CA ARG A 72 5.32 0.31 -13.85
C ARG A 72 3.81 0.48 -13.88
N ASP A 73 3.12 0.02 -12.85
CA ASP A 73 1.65 0.13 -12.75
C ASP A 73 1.22 1.60 -12.68
N ILE A 74 1.89 2.41 -11.85
CA ILE A 74 1.62 3.85 -11.73
C ILE A 74 1.89 4.59 -13.05
N ALA A 75 2.98 4.25 -13.74
CA ALA A 75 3.29 4.86 -15.04
C ALA A 75 2.25 4.50 -16.10
N ALA A 76 1.83 3.23 -16.18
CA ALA A 76 0.78 2.77 -17.09
C ALA A 76 -0.57 3.43 -16.79
N PHE A 77 -0.95 3.52 -15.51
CA PHE A 77 -2.13 4.24 -15.04
C PHE A 77 -2.10 5.71 -15.47
N THR A 78 -1.02 6.42 -15.14
CA THR A 78 -0.89 7.86 -15.43
C THR A 78 -0.93 8.14 -16.93
N LYS A 79 -0.24 7.32 -17.73
CA LYS A 79 -0.28 7.40 -19.19
C LYS A 79 -1.71 7.22 -19.72
N ALA A 80 -2.40 6.18 -19.26
CA ALA A 80 -3.76 5.87 -19.69
C ALA A 80 -4.76 6.98 -19.31
N VAL A 81 -4.70 7.51 -18.09
CA VAL A 81 -5.52 8.64 -17.62
C VAL A 81 -5.34 9.86 -18.51
N ASN A 82 -4.08 10.20 -18.83
CA ASN A 82 -3.77 11.36 -19.66
C ASN A 82 -4.22 11.18 -21.12
N SER A 83 -4.11 9.97 -21.67
CA SER A 83 -4.53 9.68 -23.05
C SER A 83 -6.04 9.49 -23.23
N ALA A 84 -6.78 9.22 -22.15
CA ALA A 84 -8.19 8.86 -22.23
C ALA A 84 -9.04 10.01 -22.82
N LYS A 85 -9.87 9.65 -23.81
CA LYS A 85 -10.75 10.59 -24.53
C LYS A 85 -12.17 10.62 -23.96
N SER A 86 -12.59 9.54 -23.30
CA SER A 86 -13.89 9.45 -22.63
C SER A 86 -13.79 8.62 -21.35
N THR A 87 -14.77 8.76 -20.47
CA THR A 87 -14.85 7.95 -19.25
C THR A 87 -14.99 6.46 -19.55
N LYS A 88 -15.69 6.13 -20.64
CA LYS A 88 -15.81 4.74 -21.10
C LYS A 88 -14.45 4.18 -21.52
N ASP A 89 -13.71 4.92 -22.34
CA ASP A 89 -12.35 4.57 -22.79
C ASP A 89 -11.38 4.39 -21.60
N LEU A 90 -11.41 5.35 -20.66
CA LEU A 90 -10.65 5.28 -19.41
C LEU A 90 -10.93 3.99 -18.63
N LEU A 91 -12.21 3.68 -18.37
CA LEU A 91 -12.62 2.53 -17.56
C LEU A 91 -12.59 1.21 -18.33
N SER A 92 -12.34 1.23 -19.64
CA SER A 92 -11.99 0.02 -20.41
C SER A 92 -10.51 -0.34 -20.29
N ASN A 93 -9.66 0.56 -19.78
CA ASN A 93 -8.23 0.32 -19.72
C ASN A 93 -7.87 -0.53 -18.48
N PRO A 94 -7.21 -1.69 -18.65
CA PRO A 94 -6.90 -2.59 -17.53
C PRO A 94 -5.90 -1.98 -16.54
N ALA A 95 -4.96 -1.14 -16.97
CA ALA A 95 -4.05 -0.45 -16.06
C ALA A 95 -4.80 0.57 -15.19
N VAL A 96 -5.83 1.22 -15.76
CA VAL A 96 -6.68 2.13 -15.00
C VAL A 96 -7.48 1.38 -13.96
N LEU A 97 -8.21 0.34 -14.37
CA LEU A 97 -9.03 -0.45 -13.45
C LEU A 97 -8.20 -1.11 -12.36
N LYS A 98 -7.01 -1.64 -12.68
CA LYS A 98 -6.11 -2.24 -11.70
C LYS A 98 -5.79 -1.26 -10.56
N VAL A 99 -5.31 -0.07 -10.89
CA VAL A 99 -4.91 0.93 -9.87
C VAL A 99 -6.13 1.50 -9.17
N LEU A 100 -7.15 1.92 -9.93
CA LEU A 100 -8.37 2.54 -9.40
C LEU A 100 -9.11 1.62 -8.43
N LEU A 101 -9.36 0.37 -8.83
CA LEU A 101 -10.10 -0.58 -7.99
C LEU A 101 -9.26 -1.01 -6.79
N THR A 102 -7.98 -1.31 -6.97
CA THR A 102 -7.11 -1.72 -5.85
C THR A 102 -7.00 -0.62 -4.81
N ALA A 103 -6.77 0.63 -5.23
CA ALA A 103 -6.69 1.78 -4.33
C ALA A 103 -7.98 2.06 -3.55
N ASN A 104 -9.12 1.59 -4.04
CA ASN A 104 -10.43 1.74 -3.39
C ASN A 104 -10.93 0.42 -2.76
N GLY A 105 -10.05 -0.55 -2.48
CA GLY A 105 -10.42 -1.79 -1.80
C GLY A 105 -11.23 -2.79 -2.65
N LEU A 106 -11.30 -2.59 -3.96
CA LEU A 106 -11.97 -3.43 -4.94
C LEU A 106 -10.96 -4.25 -5.79
N GLY A 107 -9.74 -4.45 -5.28
CA GLY A 107 -8.66 -5.09 -6.06
C GLY A 107 -8.99 -6.49 -6.58
N SER A 108 -9.78 -7.28 -5.85
CA SER A 108 -10.30 -8.59 -6.30
C SER A 108 -11.17 -8.50 -7.55
N GLU A 109 -11.82 -7.36 -7.75
CA GLU A 109 -12.77 -7.12 -8.84
C GLU A 109 -12.09 -6.69 -10.14
N ALA A 110 -10.78 -6.45 -10.11
CA ALA A 110 -10.00 -6.06 -11.28
C ALA A 110 -10.02 -7.12 -12.40
N SER A 111 -10.31 -8.38 -12.07
CA SER A 111 -10.52 -9.48 -13.02
C SER A 111 -11.85 -9.40 -13.78
N PHE A 112 -12.78 -8.52 -13.37
CA PHE A 112 -14.11 -8.37 -13.98
C PHE A 112 -14.28 -6.96 -14.58
N PRO A 113 -13.51 -6.59 -15.62
CA PRO A 113 -13.43 -5.21 -16.09
C PRO A 113 -14.76 -4.66 -16.62
N ALA A 114 -15.57 -5.48 -17.28
CA ALA A 114 -16.88 -5.05 -17.78
C ALA A 114 -17.87 -4.74 -16.65
N LEU A 115 -17.85 -5.53 -15.57
CA LEU A 115 -18.66 -5.29 -14.37
C LEU A 115 -18.22 -3.99 -13.70
N ALA A 116 -16.91 -3.84 -13.49
CA ALA A 116 -16.33 -2.66 -12.88
C ALA A 116 -16.65 -1.38 -13.68
N GLN A 117 -16.47 -1.41 -14.99
CA GLN A 117 -16.81 -0.30 -15.87
C GLN A 117 -18.29 0.07 -15.75
N LYS A 118 -19.20 -0.90 -15.83
CA LYS A 118 -20.64 -0.63 -15.75
C LYS A 118 -21.05 -0.09 -14.38
N ALA A 119 -20.45 -0.60 -13.31
CA ALA A 119 -20.73 -0.16 -11.95
C ALA A 119 -20.24 1.29 -11.73
N LEU A 120 -19.00 1.59 -12.11
CA LEU A 120 -18.40 2.91 -11.94
C LEU A 120 -19.01 3.99 -12.84
N LEU A 121 -19.57 3.60 -14.00
CA LEU A 121 -20.34 4.51 -14.87
C LEU A 121 -21.80 4.70 -14.43
N SER A 122 -22.30 3.90 -13.48
CA SER A 122 -23.67 4.03 -13.01
C SER A 122 -23.87 5.30 -12.17
N ASN A 123 -25.10 5.80 -12.13
CA ASN A 123 -25.44 6.93 -11.27
C ASN A 123 -25.49 6.46 -9.80
N PRO A 124 -24.62 6.96 -8.91
CA PRO A 124 -24.59 6.52 -7.51
C PRO A 124 -25.84 6.93 -6.71
N LYS A 125 -26.66 7.86 -7.23
CA LYS A 125 -27.92 8.27 -6.59
C LYS A 125 -29.12 7.43 -7.04
N ASP A 126 -28.96 6.60 -8.07
CA ASP A 126 -30.03 5.70 -8.51
C ASP A 126 -30.04 4.46 -7.62
N PRO A 127 -31.09 4.23 -6.81
CA PRO A 127 -31.17 3.06 -5.94
C PRO A 127 -31.17 1.73 -6.73
N ASN A 128 -31.57 1.74 -8.01
CA ASN A 128 -31.52 0.59 -8.90
C ASN A 128 -30.21 0.52 -9.72
N GLY A 129 -29.30 1.49 -9.52
CA GLY A 129 -28.02 1.55 -10.20
C GLY A 129 -27.09 0.41 -9.77
N LEU A 130 -26.27 -0.07 -10.71
CA LEU A 130 -25.40 -1.22 -10.47
C LEU A 130 -24.44 -1.02 -9.28
N ALA A 131 -23.89 0.17 -9.08
CA ALA A 131 -23.03 0.43 -7.91
C ALA A 131 -23.79 0.27 -6.58
N ASN A 132 -25.06 0.68 -6.52
CA ASN A 132 -25.90 0.46 -5.33
C ASN A 132 -26.22 -1.01 -5.12
N GLN A 133 -26.54 -1.75 -6.18
CA GLN A 133 -26.79 -3.18 -6.09
C GLN A 133 -25.56 -3.96 -5.61
N LEU A 134 -24.37 -3.62 -6.13
CA LEU A 134 -23.12 -4.26 -5.72
C LEU A 134 -22.68 -3.86 -4.29
N ALA A 135 -23.20 -2.75 -3.75
CA ALA A 135 -22.92 -2.31 -2.40
C ALA A 135 -23.44 -3.30 -1.33
N SER A 136 -24.44 -4.12 -1.66
CA SER A 136 -24.92 -5.20 -0.78
C SER A 136 -23.85 -6.27 -0.53
N THR A 137 -22.91 -6.45 -1.45
CA THR A 137 -21.79 -7.39 -1.30
C THR A 137 -20.53 -6.69 -0.82
N ASN A 138 -20.23 -5.52 -1.37
CA ASN A 138 -19.08 -4.72 -0.97
C ASN A 138 -19.41 -3.23 -1.10
N THR A 139 -19.53 -2.54 0.03
CA THR A 139 -19.89 -1.12 0.11
C THR A 139 -18.92 -0.20 -0.63
N GLN A 140 -17.69 -0.64 -0.90
CA GLN A 140 -16.70 0.10 -1.66
C GLN A 140 -17.14 0.38 -3.10
N TRP A 141 -18.04 -0.43 -3.69
CA TRP A 141 -18.60 -0.15 -5.01
C TRP A 141 -19.32 1.19 -5.06
N LEU A 142 -20.22 1.42 -4.12
CA LEU A 142 -20.96 2.66 -4.03
C LEU A 142 -20.07 3.81 -3.59
N ALA A 143 -19.19 3.59 -2.60
CA ALA A 143 -18.25 4.62 -2.14
C ALA A 143 -17.35 5.11 -3.28
N THR A 144 -16.80 4.20 -4.09
CA THR A 144 -15.98 4.52 -5.26
C THR A 144 -16.79 5.29 -6.31
N ALA A 145 -18.01 4.83 -6.63
CA ALA A 145 -18.87 5.51 -7.59
C ALA A 145 -19.27 6.93 -7.11
N GLN A 146 -19.48 7.12 -5.80
CA GLN A 146 -19.76 8.43 -5.19
C GLN A 146 -18.53 9.34 -5.14
N LEU A 147 -17.33 8.78 -4.92
CA LEU A 147 -16.09 9.54 -4.85
C LEU A 147 -15.73 10.15 -6.20
N TYR A 148 -15.83 9.36 -7.28
CA TYR A 148 -15.44 9.82 -8.61
C TYR A 148 -16.61 10.38 -9.41
N GLN A 149 -17.83 9.89 -9.20
CA GLN A 149 -19.04 10.32 -9.94
C GLN A 149 -18.83 10.41 -11.45
N PHE A 150 -18.20 9.39 -12.04
CA PHE A 150 -17.86 9.33 -13.47
C PHE A 150 -19.05 9.58 -14.41
N TYR A 151 -20.26 9.23 -13.96
CA TYR A 151 -21.52 9.54 -14.65
C TYR A 151 -21.73 11.04 -14.90
N SER A 152 -21.46 11.90 -13.90
CA SER A 152 -21.71 13.35 -13.98
C SER A 152 -20.45 14.19 -14.14
N GLN A 153 -19.33 13.79 -13.53
CA GLN A 153 -18.06 14.53 -13.57
C GLN A 153 -17.21 14.17 -14.79
N GLY A 154 -17.47 13.01 -15.41
CA GLY A 154 -16.68 12.50 -16.51
C GLY A 154 -15.20 12.37 -16.17
N LEU A 155 -14.32 12.76 -17.10
CA LEU A 155 -12.87 12.67 -16.91
C LEU A 155 -12.28 13.74 -15.99
N SER A 156 -13.03 14.81 -15.68
CA SER A 156 -12.50 15.97 -14.96
C SER A 156 -12.02 15.61 -13.56
N VAL A 157 -12.68 14.63 -12.90
CA VAL A 157 -12.33 14.19 -11.54
C VAL A 157 -10.98 13.50 -11.47
N ILE A 158 -10.68 12.62 -12.43
CA ILE A 158 -9.49 11.74 -12.38
C ILE A 158 -8.27 12.39 -13.03
N LYS A 159 -8.46 13.36 -13.92
CA LYS A 159 -7.35 14.13 -14.52
C LYS A 159 -6.73 15.16 -13.58
N LYS A 160 -7.32 15.42 -12.41
CA LYS A 160 -6.72 16.28 -11.39
C LYS A 160 -5.45 15.63 -10.85
N GLN A 161 -4.38 16.41 -10.78
CA GLN A 161 -3.10 15.93 -10.25
C GLN A 161 -3.23 15.40 -8.80
N SER A 162 -4.05 16.05 -7.97
CA SER A 162 -4.33 15.58 -6.61
C SER A 162 -5.01 14.21 -6.58
N THR A 163 -5.96 13.96 -7.47
CA THR A 163 -6.63 12.65 -7.59
C THR A 163 -5.66 11.57 -8.03
N ILE A 164 -4.81 11.87 -9.03
CA ILE A 164 -3.76 10.94 -9.50
C ILE A 164 -2.83 10.60 -8.33
N SER A 165 -2.28 11.59 -7.63
CA SER A 165 -1.38 11.37 -6.50
C SER A 165 -2.04 10.59 -5.36
N THR A 166 -3.31 10.89 -5.04
CA THR A 166 -4.07 10.16 -4.01
C THR A 166 -4.24 8.69 -4.40
N LEU A 167 -4.64 8.41 -5.66
CA LEU A 167 -4.81 7.06 -6.16
C LEU A 167 -3.50 6.27 -6.17
N THR A 168 -2.40 6.88 -6.61
CA THR A 168 -1.10 6.20 -6.67
C THR A 168 -0.55 5.90 -5.27
N ASN A 169 -0.78 6.79 -4.31
CA ASN A 169 -0.38 6.58 -2.91
C ASN A 169 -1.22 5.47 -2.27
N ALA A 170 -2.55 5.53 -2.41
CA ALA A 170 -3.45 4.49 -1.90
C ALA A 170 -3.17 3.12 -2.54
N TYR A 171 -2.82 3.08 -3.84
CA TYR A 171 -2.39 1.86 -4.50
C TYR A 171 -1.10 1.28 -3.88
N ALA A 172 -0.08 2.12 -3.66
CA ALA A 172 1.16 1.69 -3.01
C ALA A 172 0.90 1.21 -1.58
N GLU A 173 0.04 1.90 -0.84
CA GLU A 173 -0.37 1.54 0.52
C GLU A 173 -1.05 0.16 0.56
N VAL A 174 -2.02 -0.09 -0.30
CA VAL A 174 -2.70 -1.40 -0.37
C VAL A 174 -1.71 -2.52 -0.68
N LEU A 175 -0.74 -2.28 -1.57
CA LEU A 175 0.28 -3.29 -1.86
C LEU A 175 1.28 -3.48 -0.72
N TRP A 176 1.57 -2.43 0.04
CA TRP A 176 2.36 -2.54 1.27
C TRP A 176 1.64 -3.41 2.30
N ARG A 177 0.34 -3.17 2.55
CA ARG A 177 -0.51 -4.02 3.41
C ARG A 177 -0.48 -5.49 2.97
N GLN A 178 -0.72 -5.74 1.70
CA GLN A 178 -0.64 -7.10 1.16
C GLN A 178 0.75 -7.75 1.36
N SER A 179 1.83 -6.96 1.37
CA SER A 179 3.17 -7.46 1.67
C SER A 179 3.36 -7.79 3.16
N LEU A 180 2.68 -7.05 4.05
CA LEU A 180 2.66 -7.34 5.49
C LEU A 180 1.93 -8.66 5.76
N ASP A 181 0.76 -8.86 5.17
CA ASP A 181 -0.03 -10.08 5.39
C ASP A 181 0.67 -11.35 4.88
N LYS A 182 1.48 -11.23 3.83
CA LYS A 182 2.31 -12.34 3.35
C LYS A 182 3.39 -12.75 4.35
N GLN A 183 3.89 -11.80 5.14
CA GLN A 183 4.93 -12.04 6.14
C GLN A 183 4.32 -12.44 7.50
N THR A 184 3.22 -11.81 7.88
CA THR A 184 2.48 -12.04 9.13
C THR A 184 0.98 -11.99 8.82
N PRO A 185 0.31 -13.14 8.63
CA PRO A 185 -1.11 -13.18 8.30
C PRO A 185 -1.98 -12.42 9.30
N GLY A 186 -2.84 -11.51 8.80
CA GLY A 186 -3.75 -10.71 9.61
C GLY A 186 -3.14 -9.42 10.18
N LEU A 187 -1.86 -9.13 9.90
CA LEU A 187 -1.20 -7.93 10.38
C LEU A 187 -1.84 -6.65 9.81
N SER A 188 -2.28 -6.66 8.55
CA SER A 188 -2.92 -5.49 7.94
C SER A 188 -4.27 -5.18 8.57
N ASN A 189 -5.01 -6.21 8.99
CA ASN A 189 -6.28 -6.06 9.72
C ASN A 189 -6.08 -5.54 11.15
N ALA A 190 -4.89 -5.67 11.73
CA ALA A 190 -4.61 -5.11 13.04
C ALA A 190 -4.25 -3.61 12.97
N LEU A 191 -3.95 -3.09 11.77
CA LEU A 191 -3.68 -1.67 11.55
C LEU A 191 -4.96 -0.82 11.43
N TYR A 192 -6.11 -1.41 11.05
CA TYR A 192 -7.36 -0.72 10.66
C TYR A 192 -8.60 -1.45 11.19
#